data_AF-A0A382LI52-F1
#
_entry.id   AF-A0A382LI52-F1
#
_cell.length_a   1.000
_cell.length_b   1.000
_cell.length_c   1.000
_cell.angle_alpha   90.00
_cell.angle_beta   90.00
_cell.angle_gamma   90.00
#
_symmetry.space_group_name_H-M   'P 1'
#
loop_
_entity.id
_entity.type
_entity.pdbx_description
1 polymer ?
#
loop_
_entity_poly.entity_id
_entity_poly.type
_entity_poly.pdbx_seq_one_letter_code
_entity_poly.pdbx_strand_id
1 'polypeptide(L)' 'MLFQKARWIFLLEICKGLFLTLKYIFRRKVTLNYPHEK' A
#
# COMPACT_ATOMS: atom_id res chain seq x y z
N MET A 1 28.59 -1.05 -4.08
CA MET A 1 27.87 -1.40 -5.34
C MET A 1 26.83 -2.51 -5.18
N LEU A 2 27.03 -3.53 -4.32
CA LEU A 2 26.11 -4.67 -4.19
C LEU A 2 24.71 -4.31 -3.65
N PHE A 3 24.62 -3.40 -2.68
CA PHE A 3 23.35 -2.94 -2.10
C PHE A 3 22.42 -2.28 -3.10
N GLN A 4 22.95 -1.52 -4.06
CA GLN A 4 22.13 -0.90 -5.09
C GLN A 4 21.55 -1.96 -6.04
N LYS A 5 22.32 -2.99 -6.40
CA LYS A 5 21.85 -4.11 -7.24
C LYS A 5 20.75 -4.90 -6.56
N ALA A 6 20.86 -5.16 -5.26
CA ALA A 6 19.82 -5.83 -4.48
C ALA A 6 18.48 -5.08 -4.53
N ARG A 7 18.49 -3.74 -4.47
CA ARG A 7 17.26 -2.93 -4.57
C ARG A 7 16.52 -3.13 -5.90
N TRP A 8 17.26 -3.26 -6.99
CA TRP A 8 16.71 -3.49 -8.33
C TRP A 8 16.27 -4.95 -8.55
N ILE A 9 17.05 -5.93 -8.08
CA ILE A 9 16.74 -7.36 -8.24
C ILE A 9 15.50 -7.77 -7.42
N PHE A 10 15.37 -7.23 -6.21
CA PHE A 10 14.24 -7.54 -5.33
C PHE A 10 13.04 -6.59 -5.51
N LEU A 11 13.11 -5.67 -6.48
CA LEU A 11 12.07 -4.67 -6.78
C LEU A 11 11.49 -4.03 -5.50
N LEU A 12 12.36 -3.69 -4.54
CA LEU A 12 11.93 -3.32 -3.18
C LEU A 12 10.98 -2.10 -3.18
N GLU A 13 11.11 -1.23 -4.18
CA GLU A 13 10.23 -0.07 -4.37
C GLU A 13 8.79 -0.49 -4.74
N ILE A 14 8.62 -1.54 -5.56
CA ILE A 14 7.30 -2.10 -5.88
C ILE A 14 6.71 -2.78 -4.64
N CYS A 15 7.51 -3.58 -3.92
CA CYS A 15 7.07 -4.21 -2.67
C CYS A 15 6.61 -3.17 -1.63
N LYS A 16 7.31 -2.03 -1.51
CA LYS A 16 6.88 -0.91 -0.65
C LYS A 16 5.54 -0.31 -1.09
N GLY A 17 5.35 -0.09 -2.40
CA GLY A 17 4.08 0.39 -2.95
C GLY A 17 2.92 -0.57 -2.69
N LEU A 18 3.14 -1.87 -2.90
CA LEU A 18 2.16 -2.92 -2.61
C LEU A 18 1.84 -3.01 -1.11
N PHE A 19 2.84 -2.87 -0.24
CA PHE A 19 2.63 -2.83 1.21
C PHE A 19 1.75 -1.64 1.63
N LEU A 20 1.92 -0.47 0.99
CA LEU A 20 1.05 0.67 1.23
C LEU A 20 -0.40 0.36 0.84
N THR A 21 -0.63 -0.18 -0.36
CA THR A 21 -1.95 -0.61 -0.81
C THR A 21 -2.57 -1.61 0.16
N LEU A 22 -1.80 -2.63 0.55
CA LEU A 22 -2.24 -3.65 1.51
C LEU A 22 -2.64 -3.03 2.86
N LYS A 23 -1.85 -2.08 3.36
CA LYS A 23 -2.15 -1.34 4.60
C LYS A 23 -3.48 -0.60 4.52
N TYR A 24 -3.82 0.00 3.37
CA TYR A 24 -5.10 0.69 3.19
C TYR A 24 -6.29 -0.26 3.00
N ILE A 25 -6.09 -1.44 2.42
CA ILE A 25 -7.13 -2.49 2.34
C ILE A 25 -7.60 -2.88 3.74
N PHE A 26 -6.67 -2.99 4.69
CA PHE A 26 -6.99 -3.32 6.08
C PHE A 26 -7.43 -2.12 6.94
N ARG A 27 -7.43 -0.90 6.40
CA ARG A 27 -7.98 0.25 7.13
C ARG A 27 -9.51 0.21 7.13
N ARG A 28 -10.10 0.74 8.20
CA ARG A 28 -11.55 0.90 8.32
C ARG A 28 -12.08 1.73 7.15
N LYS A 29 -13.13 1.23 6.49
CA LYS A 29 -13.86 1.98 5.46
C LYS A 29 -14.51 3.20 6.10
N VAL A 30 -14.26 4.37 5.51
CA VAL A 30 -14.78 5.67 5.94
C VAL A 30 -15.92 6.14 5.02
N THR A 31 -16.51 5.21 4.27
CA THR A 31 -17.65 5.49 3.39
C THR A 31 -18.88 5.80 4.24
N LEU A 32 -19.47 6.97 4.01
CA LEU A 32 -20.75 7.37 4.59
C LEU A 32 -21.89 6.54 3.97
N ASN A 33 -22.77 5.97 4.78
CA ASN A 33 -23.97 5.29 4.29
C ASN A 33 -25.07 6.30 3.92
N TYR A 34 -24.84 7.12 2.91
CA TYR A 34 -25.87 8.06 2.44
C TYR A 34 -26.98 7.30 1.68
N PRO A 35 -28.27 7.68 1.82
CA PRO A 35 -28.82 8.83 2.56
C PRO A 35 -29.12 8.60 4.05
N HIS A 36 -28.81 7.42 4.58
CA HIS A 36 -29.17 7.02 5.94
C HIS A 36 -28.30 7.68 7.02
N GLU A 37 -27.01 7.88 6.73
CA GLU A 37 -26.06 8.60 7.55
C GLU A 37 -25.70 9.92 6.82
N LYS A 38 -25.84 11.06 7.50
CA LYS A 38 -25.46 12.40 7.03
C LYS A 38 -24.41 13.01 7.95
#